data_AF-A0A1A8LI43-F1
#
_entry.id   AF-A0A1A8LI43-F1
#
_cell.length_a   1.000
_cell.length_b   1.000
_cell.length_c   1.000
_cell.angle_alpha   90.00
_cell.angle_beta   90.00
_cell.angle_gamma   90.00
#
_symmetry.space_group_name_H-M   'P 1'
#
loop_
_entity.id
_entity.type
_entity.pdbx_description
1 polymer ?
#
loop_
_entity_poly.entity_id
_entity_poly.type
_entity_poly.pdbx_seq_one_letter_code
_entity_poly.pdbx_strand_id
1 'polypeptide(L)' 'KGEEGLFMTEVIRGGVADKAGVRAKDRLIEINGENVEKCTHEEAVNKIKQGGNSVMF' A
#
# COMPACT_ATOMS: atom_id res chain seq x y z
N LYS A 1 -10.52 -7.94 -19.58
CA LYS A 1 -11.14 -7.84 -18.24
C LYS A 1 -10.15 -7.08 -17.38
N GLY A 2 -10.50 -5.90 -16.86
CA GLY A 2 -9.61 -5.17 -15.96
C GLY A 2 -9.48 -5.93 -14.64
N GLU A 3 -8.28 -6.06 -14.13
CA GLU A 3 -8.07 -6.57 -12.78
C GLU A 3 -8.46 -5.45 -11.81
N GLU A 4 -9.54 -5.68 -11.05
CA GLU A 4 -9.91 -4.81 -9.94
C GLU A 4 -8.97 -5.09 -8.78
N GLY A 5 -8.29 -4.05 -8.30
CA GLY A 5 -7.32 -4.17 -7.23
C GLY A 5 -6.74 -2.81 -6.84
N LEU A 6 -6.09 -2.78 -5.69
CA LEU A 6 -5.43 -1.59 -5.21
C LEU A 6 -4.02 -1.50 -5.79
N PHE A 7 -3.74 -0.43 -6.52
CA PHE A 7 -2.43 -0.19 -7.12
C PHE A 7 -1.79 1.05 -6.49
N MET A 8 -0.48 0.96 -6.22
CA MET A 8 0.27 2.14 -5.82
C MET A 8 0.41 3.09 -6.99
N THR A 9 -0.13 4.30 -6.86
CA THR A 9 0.00 5.36 -7.86
C THR A 9 1.33 6.08 -7.72
N GLU A 10 1.74 6.33 -6.48
CA GLU A 10 2.95 7.08 -6.17
C GLU A 10 3.55 6.60 -4.83
N VAL A 11 4.87 6.68 -4.73
CA VAL A 11 5.62 6.30 -3.53
C VAL A 11 6.46 7.48 -3.09
N ILE A 12 6.31 7.85 -1.81
CA ILE A 12 7.08 8.94 -1.21
C ILE A 12 8.51 8.44 -0.97
N ARG A 13 9.48 9.09 -1.62
CA ARG A 13 10.90 8.78 -1.48
C ARG A 13 11.37 8.96 -0.03
N GLY A 14 12.04 7.95 0.53
CA GLY A 14 12.43 7.90 1.94
C GLY A 14 11.29 7.52 2.91
N GLY A 15 10.07 7.31 2.41
CA GLY A 15 8.92 6.82 3.17
C GLY A 15 8.99 5.33 3.46
N VAL A 16 8.00 4.81 4.21
CA VAL A 16 7.96 3.40 4.62
C VAL A 16 7.87 2.45 3.42
N ALA A 17 7.08 2.82 2.41
CA ALA A 17 6.91 2.05 1.18
C ALA A 17 8.18 2.03 0.31
N ASP A 18 8.87 3.18 0.19
CA ASP A 18 10.15 3.28 -0.54
C ASP A 18 11.23 2.42 0.14
N LYS A 19 11.30 2.46 1.48
CA LYS A 19 12.22 1.62 2.26
C LYS A 19 11.91 0.14 2.17
N ALA A 20 10.63 -0.22 2.03
CA ALA A 20 10.19 -1.59 1.77
C ALA A 20 10.45 -2.03 0.31
N GLY A 21 10.87 -1.11 -0.57
CA GLY A 21 11.15 -1.38 -1.98
C GLY A 21 9.92 -1.36 -2.88
N VAL A 22 8.77 -0.92 -2.38
CA VAL A 22 7.53 -0.81 -3.14
C VAL A 22 7.63 0.35 -4.13
N ARG A 23 7.08 0.15 -5.33
CA ARG A 23 7.11 1.13 -6.41
C ARG A 23 5.71 1.49 -6.90
N ALA A 24 5.64 2.63 -7.58
CA ALA A 24 4.45 2.95 -8.35
C ALA A 24 4.18 1.82 -9.37
N LYS A 25 2.89 1.48 -9.51
CA LYS A 25 2.31 0.37 -10.27
C LYS A 25 2.38 -1.01 -9.61
N ASP A 26 2.99 -1.12 -8.42
CA ASP A 26 2.87 -2.36 -7.66
C ASP A 26 1.43 -2.54 -7.17
N ARG A 27 0.97 -3.79 -7.20
CA ARG A 27 -0.34 -4.17 -6.70
C ARG A 27 -0.23 -4.49 -5.23
N LEU A 28 -1.02 -3.81 -4.41
CA LEU A 28 -1.10 -4.09 -2.99
C LEU A 28 -2.09 -5.22 -2.75
N ILE A 29 -1.59 -6.28 -2.10
CA ILE A 29 -2.39 -7.43 -1.68
C ILE A 29 -2.69 -7.31 -0.18
N GLU A 30 -1.67 -6.99 0.62
CA GLU A 30 -1.75 -6.91 2.08
C GLU A 30 -1.00 -5.69 2.63
N ILE A 31 -1.48 -5.17 3.76
CA ILE A 31 -0.76 -4.15 4.55
C ILE A 31 -0.85 -4.58 6.02
N ASN A 32 0.30 -4.70 6.68
CA ASN A 32 0.39 -5.17 8.08
C ASN A 32 -0.32 -6.52 8.33
N GLY A 33 -0.37 -7.40 7.31
CA GLY A 33 -1.05 -8.71 7.39
C GLY A 33 -2.57 -8.65 7.23
N GLU A 34 -3.13 -7.52 6.82
CA GLU A 34 -4.54 -7.41 6.43
C GLU A 34 -4.67 -7.28 4.91
N ASN A 35 -5.54 -8.09 4.31
CA ASN A 35 -5.82 -8.02 2.86
C ASN A 35 -6.50 -6.69 2.51
N VAL A 36 -5.94 -5.97 1.55
CA VAL A 36 -6.41 -4.66 1.08
C VAL A 36 -6.84 -4.67 -0.37
N GLU A 37 -6.94 -5.84 -1.01
CA GLU A 37 -7.32 -5.94 -2.43
C GLU A 37 -8.72 -5.40 -2.71
N LYS A 38 -9.60 -5.46 -1.71
CA LYS A 38 -10.96 -4.91 -1.74
C LYS A 38 -11.09 -3.55 -1.05
N CYS A 39 -10.00 -3.02 -0.48
CA CYS A 39 -10.01 -1.72 0.17
C CYS A 39 -9.96 -0.61 -0.86
N THR A 40 -10.55 0.52 -0.50
CA THR A 40 -10.38 1.76 -1.26
C THR A 40 -8.98 2.35 -1.05
N HIS A 41 -8.59 3.26 -1.94
CA HIS A 41 -7.31 3.95 -1.82
C HIS A 41 -7.15 4.67 -0.48
N GLU A 42 -8.21 5.32 0.01
CA GLU A 42 -8.20 6.00 1.31
C GLU A 42 -8.05 5.04 2.49
N GLU A 43 -8.72 3.90 2.46
CA GLU A 43 -8.60 2.88 3.52
C GLU A 43 -7.19 2.32 3.62
N ALA A 44 -6.56 2.03 2.48
CA ALA A 44 -5.18 1.58 2.45
C ALA A 44 -4.21 2.64 2.96
N VAL A 45 -4.40 3.90 2.56
CA VAL A 45 -3.61 5.02 3.09
C VAL A 45 -3.80 5.16 4.60
N ASN A 46 -5.02 4.98 5.11
CA ASN A 46 -5.28 5.00 6.54
C ASN A 46 -4.59 3.84 7.27
N LYS A 47 -4.57 2.63 6.71
CA LYS A 47 -3.83 1.49 7.28
C LYS A 47 -2.33 1.75 7.35
N ILE A 48 -1.75 2.32 6.29
CA ILE A 48 -0.34 2.74 6.28
C ILE A 48 -0.07 3.80 7.35
N LYS A 49 -0.96 4.81 7.47
CA LYS A 49 -0.84 5.84 8.51
C LYS A 49 -0.98 5.28 9.92
N GLN A 50 -1.85 4.29 10.13
CA GLN A 50 -2.02 3.62 11.43
C GLN A 50 -0.80 2.81 11.84
N GLY A 51 -0.09 2.18 10.89
CA GLY A 51 1.19 1.51 11.17
C GLY A 51 2.34 2.49 11.48
N GLY A 52 2.14 3.79 11.23
CA GLY A 52 3.07 4.84 11.60
C GLY A 52 4.44 4.67 10.94
N ASN A 53 5.46 4.40 11.76
CA ASN A 53 6.85 4.28 11.30
C ASN A 53 7.25 2.86 10.88
N SER A 54 6.39 1.87 11.09
CA SER A 54 6.65 0.46 10.77
C SER A 54 5.43 -0.12 10.08
N VAL A 55 5.48 -0.20 8.76
CA VAL A 55 4.41 -0.77 7.92
C VAL A 55 5.00 -1.92 7.12
N MET A 56 4.28 -3.04 7.08
CA MET A 56 4.61 -4.20 6.25
C MET A 56 3.74 -4.16 4.99
N PHE A 57 4.37 -4.35 3.83
CA PHE A 57 3.74 -4.38 2.50
C PHE A 57 3.98 -5.74 1.83
#